data_AF-A0A3L8E4H2-F1
#
_entry.id   AF-A0A3L8E4H2-F1
#
_cell.length_a   1.000
_cell.length_b   1.000
_cell.length_c   1.000
_cell.angle_alpha   90.00
_cell.angle_beta   90.00
_cell.angle_gamma   90.00
#
_symmetry.space_group_name_H-M   'P 1'
#
loop_
_entity.id
_entity.type
_entity.pdbx_description
1 polymer ?
#
loop_
_entity_poly.entity_id
_entity_poly.type
_entity_poly.pdbx_seq_one_letter_code
_entity_poly.pdbx_strand_id
1 'polypeptide(L)'
;MTLLMQEWVIRHLRVYGTYYTIWPLSSEDGKFKTLFCNFLWWFYTVNMISMSFLIPNTILNQESLVDTLKTLPVSAYCLEIIFNLIYCRIRRKEIQKLLFEIEQPHKTWTPREQIIKVKFIRRFYKFCILLWIITVIDLAIFVFSSLISNEMYPINVVYPFPISNNWVYYVTYVDIVIAMQETCVVMLVDLMVTLIMWHAAFQFYLLGMQIRFVDTAEKLRASITEYQNIISYVREINRIFNIIIFKTAMVTFIDAMIFSLLVLNNTEKNIVERVKFFMGSFVSITRLFICCYAAEEITDQAYDVTWQIYTSPCMYGSRIVRQNVYMLIQRCLKPVVINAGRFIPVVSVQFCGNLLYFTFSFFMGLRTLF
;
A
#
# COMPACT_ATOMS: atom_id res chain seq x y z
N MET A 1 12.36 -10.90 -22.51
CA MET A 1 12.78 -10.00 -21.43
C MET A 1 11.61 -9.42 -20.62
N THR A 2 10.49 -9.03 -21.25
CA THR A 2 9.38 -8.34 -20.56
C THR A 2 8.40 -9.26 -19.82
N LEU A 3 8.28 -10.53 -20.24
CA LEU A 3 7.47 -11.55 -19.56
C LEU A 3 8.11 -12.00 -18.24
N LEU A 4 9.45 -12.08 -18.21
CA LEU A 4 10.24 -12.26 -16.98
C LEU A 4 9.88 -11.17 -15.95
N MET A 5 9.84 -9.90 -16.35
CA MET A 5 9.68 -8.77 -15.42
C MET A 5 8.41 -8.86 -14.54
N GLN A 6 7.31 -9.40 -15.05
CA GLN A 6 6.07 -9.61 -14.29
C GLN A 6 6.22 -10.70 -13.22
N GLU A 7 6.77 -11.85 -13.59
CA GLU A 7 7.04 -12.94 -12.65
C GLU A 7 8.01 -12.48 -11.56
N TRP A 8 8.97 -11.63 -11.93
CA TRP A 8 9.94 -11.08 -11.00
C TRP A 8 9.30 -10.20 -9.93
N VAL A 9 8.34 -9.33 -10.26
CA VAL A 9 7.65 -8.47 -9.28
C VAL A 9 6.87 -9.27 -8.26
N ILE A 10 6.02 -10.19 -8.74
CA ILE A 10 5.21 -11.05 -7.86
C ILE A 10 6.13 -11.94 -7.03
N ARG A 11 7.20 -12.48 -7.62
CA ARG A 11 8.20 -13.27 -6.89
C ARG A 11 8.94 -12.46 -5.84
N HIS A 12 9.32 -11.22 -6.12
CA HIS A 12 9.98 -10.34 -5.14
C HIS A 12 9.03 -10.01 -3.99
N LEU A 13 7.81 -9.58 -4.30
CA LEU A 13 6.76 -9.33 -3.30
C LEU A 13 6.47 -10.58 -2.45
N ARG A 14 6.46 -11.76 -3.06
CA ARG A 14 6.30 -13.03 -2.36
C ARG A 14 7.49 -13.34 -1.44
N VAL A 15 8.73 -13.17 -1.92
CA VAL A 15 9.94 -13.45 -1.12
C VAL A 15 10.04 -12.52 0.07
N TYR A 16 9.97 -11.20 -0.15
CA TYR A 16 10.00 -10.22 0.93
C TYR A 16 8.77 -10.31 1.83
N GLY A 17 7.59 -10.48 1.26
CA GLY A 17 6.36 -10.67 2.04
C GLY A 17 6.38 -11.94 2.90
N THR A 18 7.04 -13.02 2.44
CA THR A 18 7.23 -14.24 3.25
C THR A 18 8.26 -14.01 4.36
N TYR A 19 9.35 -13.28 4.07
CA TYR A 19 10.36 -12.91 5.06
C TYR A 19 9.75 -12.10 6.22
N TYR A 20 8.90 -11.13 5.92
CA TYR A 20 8.15 -10.35 6.92
C TYR A 20 6.84 -10.99 7.37
N THR A 21 6.54 -12.21 6.93
CA THR A 21 5.36 -13.00 7.34
C THR A 21 3.98 -12.42 7.01
N ILE A 22 3.94 -11.42 6.13
CA ILE A 22 2.72 -10.77 5.62
C ILE A 22 2.09 -11.61 4.51
N TRP A 23 2.92 -12.24 3.69
CA TRP A 23 2.45 -13.04 2.58
C TRP A 23 1.74 -14.31 3.07
N PRO A 24 0.53 -14.62 2.59
CA PRO A 24 -0.15 -15.84 2.97
C PRO A 24 0.59 -17.07 2.43
N LEU A 25 0.94 -18.01 3.33
CA LEU A 25 1.51 -19.29 2.94
C LEU A 25 0.42 -20.14 2.29
N SER A 26 0.81 -20.90 1.27
CA SER A 26 -0.06 -21.88 0.64
C SER A 26 -0.28 -23.08 1.56
N SER A 27 -1.40 -23.79 1.38
CA SER A 27 -1.68 -25.04 2.10
C SER A 27 -0.72 -26.18 1.73
N GLU A 28 0.02 -26.02 0.62
CA GLU A 28 1.00 -26.96 0.10
C GLU A 28 2.42 -26.72 0.67
N ASP A 29 2.62 -25.62 1.40
CA ASP A 29 3.91 -25.31 2.01
C ASP A 29 4.24 -26.27 3.17
N GLY A 30 5.48 -26.75 3.21
CA GLY A 30 5.93 -27.72 4.21
C GLY A 30 5.76 -27.24 5.66
N LYS A 31 5.52 -28.20 6.58
CA LYS A 31 5.30 -27.94 8.02
C LYS A 31 6.41 -27.09 8.65
N PHE A 32 7.67 -27.31 8.25
CA PHE A 32 8.83 -26.56 8.75
C PHE A 32 8.79 -25.08 8.35
N LYS A 33 8.44 -24.78 7.09
CA LYS A 33 8.30 -23.41 6.59
C LYS A 33 7.19 -22.66 7.34
N THR A 34 6.09 -23.34 7.62
CA THR A 34 4.98 -22.78 8.41
C THR A 34 5.38 -22.48 9.86
N LEU A 35 6.11 -23.41 10.51
CA LEU A 35 6.66 -23.20 11.85
C LEU A 35 7.63 -22.01 11.89
N PHE A 36 8.56 -21.94 10.93
CA PHE A 36 9.53 -20.86 10.83
C PHE A 36 8.86 -19.50 10.62
N CYS A 37 7.89 -19.39 9.71
CA CYS A 37 7.14 -18.14 9.53
C CYS A 37 6.31 -17.77 10.77
N ASN A 38 5.80 -18.74 11.53
CA ASN A 38 5.11 -18.43 12.79
C ASN A 38 6.07 -17.90 13.86
N PHE A 39 7.27 -18.46 13.94
CA PHE A 39 8.33 -17.96 14.82
C PHE A 39 8.73 -16.53 14.45
N LEU A 40 8.98 -16.26 13.16
CA LEU A 40 9.31 -14.92 12.68
C LEU A 40 8.19 -13.90 12.95
N TRP A 41 6.93 -14.29 12.78
CA TRP A 41 5.80 -13.41 13.06
C TRP A 41 5.77 -13.01 14.54
N TRP A 42 5.98 -13.96 15.46
CA TRP A 42 6.09 -13.67 16.89
C TRP A 42 7.31 -12.79 17.21
N PHE A 43 8.45 -13.06 16.57
CA PHE A 43 9.65 -12.24 16.73
C PHE A 43 9.40 -10.76 16.37
N TYR A 44 8.91 -10.48 15.16
CA TYR A 44 8.63 -9.11 14.71
C TYR A 44 7.54 -8.42 15.54
N THR A 45 6.45 -9.14 15.87
CA THR A 45 5.38 -8.57 16.70
C THR A 45 5.83 -8.23 18.11
N VAL A 46 6.60 -9.10 18.77
CA VAL A 46 7.15 -8.82 20.10
C VAL A 46 8.14 -7.66 20.05
N ASN A 47 8.99 -7.61 19.02
CA ASN A 47 9.94 -6.51 18.83
C ASN A 47 9.21 -5.16 18.75
N MET A 48 8.18 -5.07 17.89
CA MET A 48 7.39 -3.85 17.73
C MET A 48 6.58 -3.48 18.96
N ILE A 49 5.99 -4.45 19.66
CA ILE A 49 5.29 -4.19 20.92
C ILE A 49 6.25 -3.66 21.98
N SER A 50 7.47 -4.22 22.05
CA SER A 50 8.50 -3.73 22.96
C SER A 50 8.86 -2.27 22.66
N MET A 51 9.10 -1.94 21.39
CA MET A 51 9.36 -0.56 20.97
C MET A 51 8.18 0.37 21.27
N SER A 52 6.94 -0.05 21.01
CA SER A 52 5.74 0.74 21.37
C SER A 52 5.61 0.99 22.87
N PHE A 53 6.05 0.05 23.72
CA PHE A 53 6.01 0.22 25.18
C PHE A 53 7.08 1.22 25.68
N LEU A 54 8.21 1.34 24.99
CA LEU A 54 9.26 2.28 25.36
C LEU A 54 8.86 3.73 25.06
N ILE A 55 8.10 3.99 24.00
CA ILE A 55 7.74 5.34 23.52
C ILE A 55 7.02 6.22 24.57
N PRO A 56 6.02 5.75 25.33
CA PRO A 56 5.41 6.55 26.39
C PRO A 56 6.44 7.02 27.44
N ASN A 57 7.38 6.15 27.82
CA ASN A 57 8.44 6.50 28.76
C ASN A 57 9.40 7.55 28.15
N THR A 58 9.62 7.55 26.84
CA THR A 58 10.44 8.58 26.20
C THR A 58 9.73 9.93 26.20
N ILE A 59 8.43 9.95 25.91
CA ILE A 59 7.62 11.17 25.90
C ILE A 59 7.57 11.78 27.30
N LEU A 60 7.41 10.96 28.35
CA LEU A 60 7.34 11.45 29.73
C LEU A 60 8.68 12.01 30.24
N ASN A 61 9.81 11.51 29.75
CA ASN A 61 11.14 11.95 30.15
C ASN A 61 11.70 13.09 29.27
N GLN A 62 10.98 13.50 28.23
CA GLN A 62 11.38 14.60 27.35
C GLN A 62 10.86 15.93 27.89
N GLU A 63 11.77 16.88 28.12
CA GLU A 63 11.41 18.23 28.58
C GLU A 63 11.01 19.15 27.41
N SER A 64 11.46 18.85 26.19
CA SER A 64 11.24 19.70 25.02
C SER A 64 10.05 19.21 24.17
N LEU A 65 9.22 20.17 23.74
CA LEU A 65 8.11 19.91 22.82
C LEU A 65 8.60 19.38 21.47
N VAL A 66 9.79 19.83 21.02
CA VAL A 66 10.40 19.41 19.76
C VAL A 66 10.77 17.93 19.78
N ASP A 67 11.38 17.44 20.86
CA ASP A 67 11.73 16.03 20.97
C ASP A 67 10.48 15.15 21.07
N THR A 68 9.42 15.65 21.71
CA THR A 68 8.12 14.98 21.71
C THR A 68 7.53 14.90 20.29
N LEU A 69 7.60 15.98 19.51
CA LEU A 69 7.15 15.96 18.12
C LEU A 69 7.94 14.97 17.25
N LYS A 70 9.23 14.76 17.52
CA LYS A 70 10.06 13.77 16.79
C LYS A 70 9.67 12.32 17.08
N THR A 71 9.21 12.03 18.29
CA THR A 71 8.84 10.65 18.70
C THR A 71 7.45 10.24 18.21
N LEU A 72 6.57 11.20 17.91
CA LEU A 72 5.21 10.93 17.44
C LEU A 72 5.15 10.15 16.10
N PRO A 73 5.89 10.50 15.03
CA PRO A 73 5.89 9.72 13.78
C PRO A 73 6.38 8.30 14.02
N VAL A 74 7.45 8.12 14.81
CA VAL A 74 7.97 6.80 15.17
C VAL A 74 6.90 5.96 15.85
N SER A 75 6.12 6.57 16.76
CA SER A 75 4.98 5.91 17.41
C SER A 75 3.89 5.50 16.43
N ALA A 76 3.57 6.36 15.46
CA ALA A 76 2.57 6.08 14.44
C ALA A 76 2.99 4.91 13.55
N TYR A 77 4.25 4.87 13.13
CA TYR A 77 4.82 3.76 12.36
C TYR A 77 4.83 2.43 13.14
N CYS A 78 5.23 2.43 14.41
CA CYS A 78 5.19 1.20 15.23
C CYS A 78 3.75 0.65 15.33
N LEU A 79 2.77 1.52 15.59
CA LEU A 79 1.36 1.13 15.62
C LEU A 79 0.87 0.65 14.26
N GLU A 80 1.30 1.29 13.18
CA GLU A 80 0.96 0.92 11.80
C GLU A 80 1.49 -0.48 11.44
N ILE A 81 2.72 -0.81 11.86
CA ILE A 81 3.36 -2.12 11.65
C ILE A 81 2.62 -3.20 12.45
N ILE A 82 2.35 -2.97 13.74
CA ILE A 82 1.60 -3.90 14.59
C ILE A 82 0.22 -4.18 13.99
N PHE A 83 -0.48 -3.11 13.59
CA PHE A 83 -1.78 -3.23 12.95
C PHE A 83 -1.69 -4.10 11.69
N ASN A 84 -0.73 -3.83 10.80
CA ASN A 84 -0.55 -4.57 9.56
C ASN A 84 -0.25 -6.06 9.79
N LEU A 85 0.64 -6.38 10.74
CA LEU A 85 1.00 -7.76 11.08
C LEU A 85 -0.19 -8.55 11.61
N ILE A 86 -0.99 -7.94 12.50
CA ILE A 86 -2.20 -8.56 13.07
C ILE A 86 -3.29 -8.67 12.00
N TYR A 87 -3.54 -7.61 11.24
CA TYR A 87 -4.60 -7.55 10.25
C TYR A 87 -4.38 -8.59 9.14
N CYS A 88 -3.16 -8.65 8.58
CA CYS A 88 -2.82 -9.64 7.56
C CYS A 88 -2.91 -11.07 8.10
N ARG A 89 -2.61 -11.30 9.39
CA ARG A 89 -2.76 -12.61 10.02
C ARG A 89 -4.22 -13.03 10.15
N ILE A 90 -5.10 -12.11 10.55
CA ILE A 90 -6.55 -12.37 10.68
C ILE A 90 -7.19 -12.63 9.32
N ARG A 91 -6.91 -11.77 8.33
CA ARG A 91 -7.50 -11.84 6.98
C ARG A 91 -6.74 -12.74 6.02
N ARG A 92 -5.78 -13.53 6.51
CA ARG A 92 -4.84 -14.32 5.70
C ARG A 92 -5.51 -15.15 4.61
N LYS A 93 -6.59 -15.87 4.94
CA LYS A 93 -7.29 -16.76 3.99
C LYS A 93 -7.96 -15.96 2.86
N GLU A 94 -8.53 -14.81 3.18
CA GLU A 94 -9.19 -13.94 2.21
C GLU A 94 -8.16 -13.28 1.28
N ILE A 95 -7.05 -12.78 1.84
CA ILE A 95 -5.92 -12.23 1.08
C ILE A 95 -5.32 -13.31 0.17
N GLN A 96 -5.16 -14.54 0.68
CA GLN A 96 -4.66 -15.67 -0.09
C GLN A 96 -5.54 -15.99 -1.28
N LYS A 97 -6.87 -15.97 -1.11
CA LYS A 97 -7.83 -16.19 -2.20
C LYS A 97 -7.65 -15.14 -3.30
N LEU A 98 -7.57 -13.86 -2.94
CA LEU A 98 -7.40 -12.76 -3.90
C LEU A 98 -6.07 -12.84 -4.65
N LEU A 99 -4.98 -13.19 -3.95
CA LEU A 99 -3.65 -13.37 -4.54
C LEU A 99 -3.58 -14.61 -5.42
N PHE A 100 -4.25 -15.70 -5.05
CA PHE A 100 -4.27 -16.93 -5.83
C PHE A 100 -4.85 -16.69 -7.23
N GLU A 101 -5.88 -15.86 -7.37
CA GLU A 101 -6.43 -15.47 -8.68
C GLU A 101 -5.40 -14.76 -9.58
N ILE A 102 -4.48 -14.00 -9.00
CA ILE A 102 -3.39 -13.31 -9.73
C ILE A 102 -2.33 -14.31 -10.18
N GLU A 103 -2.05 -15.30 -9.33
CA GLU A 103 -1.01 -16.30 -9.51
C GLU A 103 -1.44 -17.47 -10.40
N GLN A 104 -2.74 -17.70 -10.58
CA GLN A 104 -3.24 -18.83 -11.33
C GLN A 104 -2.74 -18.82 -12.81
N PRO A 105 -2.02 -19.86 -13.24
CA PRO A 105 -1.64 -20.03 -14.64
C PRO A 105 -2.81 -20.51 -15.53
N HIS A 106 -3.97 -20.83 -14.94
CA HIS A 106 -5.07 -21.55 -15.61
C HIS A 106 -5.96 -20.74 -16.54
N LYS A 107 -5.91 -19.41 -16.54
CA LYS A 107 -6.36 -18.68 -17.74
C LYS A 107 -5.26 -18.88 -18.78
N THR A 108 -5.45 -19.78 -19.75
CA THR A 108 -4.61 -19.87 -20.95
C THR A 108 -4.77 -18.58 -21.75
N TRP A 109 -4.09 -17.53 -21.28
CA TRP A 109 -4.05 -16.23 -21.91
C TRP A 109 -3.52 -16.44 -23.32
N THR A 110 -4.27 -15.94 -24.30
CA THR A 110 -3.77 -15.93 -25.67
C THR A 110 -2.45 -15.16 -25.72
N PRO A 111 -1.53 -15.45 -26.65
CA PRO A 111 -0.25 -14.75 -26.73
C PRO A 111 -0.42 -13.22 -26.86
N ARG A 112 -1.52 -12.77 -27.45
CA ARG A 112 -1.89 -11.34 -27.50
C ARG A 112 -2.22 -10.78 -26.13
N GLU A 113 -3.05 -11.47 -25.34
CA GLU A 113 -3.41 -11.02 -24.00
C GLU A 113 -2.21 -11.02 -23.05
N GLN A 114 -1.26 -11.95 -23.20
CA GLN A 114 -0.01 -11.94 -22.44
C GLN A 114 0.83 -10.69 -22.72
N ILE A 115 0.98 -10.30 -23.99
CA ILE A 115 1.70 -9.06 -24.37
C ILE A 115 1.02 -7.84 -23.75
N ILE A 116 -0.30 -7.83 -23.75
CA ILE A 116 -1.11 -6.73 -23.21
C ILE A 116 -0.98 -6.65 -21.68
N LYS A 117 -1.07 -7.80 -20.99
CA LYS A 117 -0.83 -7.92 -19.54
C LYS A 117 0.53 -7.36 -19.16
N VAL A 118 1.58 -7.74 -19.89
CA VAL A 118 2.95 -7.26 -19.66
C VAL A 118 3.06 -5.74 -19.86
N LYS A 119 2.41 -5.17 -20.88
CA LYS A 119 2.39 -3.72 -21.09
C LYS A 119 1.68 -3.01 -19.94
N PHE A 120 0.54 -3.54 -19.48
CA PHE A 120 -0.25 -2.98 -18.40
C PHE A 120 0.50 -3.02 -17.05
N ILE A 121 1.14 -4.14 -16.73
CA ILE A 121 1.90 -4.33 -15.48
C ILE A 121 3.20 -3.51 -15.48
N ARG A 122 3.77 -3.19 -16.65
CA ARG A 122 4.96 -2.33 -16.72
C ARG A 122 4.73 -0.95 -16.08
N ARG A 123 3.51 -0.41 -16.17
CA ARG A 123 3.17 0.87 -15.53
C ARG A 123 3.22 0.75 -14.01
N PHE A 124 2.59 -0.29 -13.46
CA PHE A 124 2.66 -0.62 -12.03
C PHE A 124 4.10 -0.84 -11.55
N TYR A 125 4.90 -1.57 -12.32
CA TYR A 125 6.29 -1.86 -11.97
C TYR A 125 7.15 -0.61 -11.75
N LYS A 126 6.95 0.43 -12.57
CA LYS A 126 7.65 1.71 -12.40
C LYS A 126 7.34 2.33 -11.04
N PHE A 127 6.09 2.29 -10.60
CA PHE A 127 5.70 2.75 -9.27
C PHE A 127 6.30 1.90 -8.16
N CYS A 128 6.34 0.58 -8.31
CA CYS A 128 6.97 -0.30 -7.34
C CYS A 128 8.45 -0.01 -7.16
N ILE A 129 9.22 0.11 -8.25
CA ILE A 129 10.66 0.42 -8.18
C ILE A 129 10.86 1.79 -7.55
N LEU A 130 10.10 2.80 -7.98
CA LEU A 130 10.21 4.15 -7.43
C LEU A 130 10.00 4.14 -5.92
N LEU A 131 8.93 3.49 -5.45
CA LEU A 131 8.63 3.39 -4.03
C LEU A 131 9.73 2.66 -3.27
N TRP A 132 10.23 1.54 -3.79
CA TRP A 132 11.36 0.80 -3.21
C TRP A 132 12.65 1.63 -3.11
N ILE A 133 12.96 2.42 -4.15
CA ILE A 133 14.16 3.27 -4.13
C ILE A 133 14.02 4.35 -3.06
N ILE A 134 12.87 5.03 -3.00
CA ILE A 134 12.64 6.11 -2.03
C ILE A 134 12.68 5.55 -0.59
N THR A 135 12.08 4.38 -0.33
CA THR A 135 12.10 3.77 1.02
C THR A 135 13.48 3.32 1.45
N VAL A 136 14.30 2.78 0.54
CA VAL A 136 15.70 2.42 0.84
C VAL A 136 16.53 3.67 1.12
N ILE A 137 16.32 4.76 0.36
CA ILE A 137 17.01 6.04 0.61
C ILE A 137 16.60 6.61 1.96
N ASP A 138 15.31 6.60 2.30
CA ASP A 138 14.80 7.06 3.59
C ASP A 138 15.44 6.29 4.76
N LEU A 139 15.44 4.95 4.70
CA LEU A 139 16.10 4.11 5.69
C LEU A 139 17.60 4.40 5.82
N ALA A 140 18.29 4.58 4.69
CA ALA A 140 19.71 4.92 4.70
C ALA A 140 19.94 6.28 5.38
N ILE A 141 19.11 7.29 5.09
CA ILE A 141 19.19 8.61 5.73
C ILE A 141 18.99 8.47 7.24
N PHE A 142 18.00 7.70 7.70
CA PHE A 142 17.79 7.46 9.13
C PHE A 142 19.01 6.80 9.79
N VAL A 143 19.57 5.74 9.22
CA VAL A 143 20.73 5.04 9.79
C VAL A 143 21.99 5.92 9.78
N PHE A 144 22.33 6.51 8.64
CA PHE A 144 23.55 7.32 8.49
C PHE A 144 23.47 8.65 9.22
N SER A 145 22.27 9.18 9.45
CA SER A 145 22.11 10.44 10.17
C SER A 145 22.60 10.39 11.61
N SER A 146 22.46 9.26 12.31
CA SER A 146 23.01 9.10 13.67
C SER A 146 24.53 9.20 13.66
N LEU A 147 25.18 8.67 12.64
CA LEU A 147 26.63 8.77 12.46
C LEU A 147 27.08 10.21 12.18
N ILE A 148 26.31 10.97 11.40
CA ILE A 148 26.65 12.36 11.04
C ILE A 148 26.39 13.32 12.21
N SER A 149 25.28 13.14 12.93
CA SER A 149 24.89 14.00 14.06
C SER A 149 25.58 13.63 15.37
N ASN A 150 26.46 12.60 15.39
CA ASN A 150 27.07 12.03 16.59
C ASN A 150 26.04 11.63 17.67
N GLU A 151 24.85 11.23 17.26
CA GLU A 151 23.81 10.71 18.16
C GLU A 151 24.10 9.24 18.45
N MET A 152 23.92 8.79 19.70
CA MET A 152 24.19 7.40 20.09
C MET A 152 23.37 6.39 19.28
N TYR A 153 22.13 6.74 18.92
CA TYR A 153 21.20 5.91 18.18
C TYR A 153 20.40 6.71 17.15
N PRO A 154 19.99 6.09 16.04
CA PRO A 154 19.19 6.75 15.01
C PRO A 154 17.71 6.97 15.39
N ILE A 155 17.21 6.32 16.45
CA ILE A 155 15.98 6.72 17.15
C ILE A 155 16.35 6.98 18.61
N ASN A 156 15.96 8.15 19.11
CA ASN A 156 16.20 8.54 20.49
C ASN A 156 15.14 7.89 21.41
N VAL A 157 15.43 6.67 21.90
CA VAL A 157 14.58 5.93 22.84
C VAL A 157 15.24 5.82 24.21
N VAL A 158 14.49 6.10 25.26
CA VAL A 158 14.90 5.94 26.67
C VAL A 158 14.65 4.50 27.11
N TYR A 159 15.73 3.74 27.30
CA TYR A 159 15.69 2.36 27.79
C TYR A 159 15.62 2.30 29.32
N PRO A 160 14.94 1.28 29.90
CA PRO A 160 14.81 1.12 31.36
C PRO A 160 16.07 0.54 32.01
N PHE A 161 17.14 0.29 31.24
CA PHE A 161 18.41 -0.25 31.72
C PHE A 161 19.57 0.68 31.35
N PRO A 162 20.62 0.75 32.18
CA PRO A 162 21.77 1.60 31.89
C PRO A 162 22.61 1.02 30.74
N ILE A 163 22.95 1.88 29.77
CA ILE A 163 23.85 1.55 28.66
C ILE A 163 25.29 1.86 29.11
N SER A 164 25.79 1.08 30.08
CA SER A 164 27.14 1.29 30.64
C SER A 164 28.22 0.45 29.94
N ASN A 165 27.84 -0.68 29.34
CA ASN A 165 28.75 -1.65 28.73
C ASN A 165 28.66 -1.63 27.20
N ASN A 166 29.80 -1.73 26.51
CA ASN A 166 29.87 -1.75 25.04
C ASN A 166 29.03 -2.88 24.41
N TRP A 167 28.94 -4.06 25.05
CA TRP A 167 28.10 -5.16 24.55
C TRP A 167 26.60 -4.82 24.52
N VAL A 168 26.11 -4.12 25.56
CA VAL A 168 24.72 -3.68 25.64
C VAL A 168 24.45 -2.68 24.52
N TYR A 169 25.37 -1.74 24.30
CA TYR A 169 25.31 -0.78 23.21
C TYR A 169 25.16 -1.46 21.83
N TYR A 170 26.03 -2.41 21.50
CA TYR A 170 25.96 -3.10 20.20
C TYR A 170 24.67 -3.91 20.02
N VAL A 171 24.20 -4.60 21.06
CA VAL A 171 22.95 -5.36 21.00
C VAL A 171 21.75 -4.43 20.77
N THR A 172 21.67 -3.33 21.52
CA THR A 172 20.61 -2.32 21.35
C THR A 172 20.67 -1.67 19.98
N TYR A 173 21.86 -1.38 19.46
CA TYR A 173 22.01 -0.82 18.11
C TYR A 173 21.48 -1.78 17.03
N VAL A 174 21.83 -3.07 17.12
CA VAL A 174 21.33 -4.09 16.18
C VAL A 174 19.81 -4.22 16.26
N ASP A 175 19.24 -4.20 17.47
CA ASP A 175 17.80 -4.26 17.70
C ASP A 175 17.05 -3.09 17.04
N ILE A 176 17.58 -1.86 17.19
CA ILE A 176 17.03 -0.67 16.54
C ILE A 176 17.09 -0.78 15.01
N VAL A 177 18.20 -1.28 14.45
CA VAL A 177 18.33 -1.46 13.00
C VAL A 177 17.33 -2.49 12.48
N ILE A 178 17.09 -3.58 13.22
CA ILE A 178 16.06 -4.57 12.89
C ILE A 178 14.67 -3.91 12.93
N ALA A 179 14.36 -3.13 13.97
CA ALA A 179 13.09 -2.42 14.08
C ALA A 179 12.89 -1.40 12.94
N MET A 180 13.94 -0.71 12.50
CA MET A 180 13.88 0.17 11.33
C MET A 180 13.60 -0.59 10.04
N GLN A 181 14.27 -1.73 9.85
CA GLN A 181 14.05 -2.58 8.68
C GLN A 181 12.61 -3.13 8.61
N GLU A 182 11.93 -3.29 9.74
CA GLU A 182 10.53 -3.72 9.78
C GLU A 182 9.54 -2.69 9.21
N THR A 183 9.94 -1.42 9.01
CA THR A 183 9.11 -0.44 8.27
C THR A 183 8.77 -0.91 6.85
N CYS A 184 9.60 -1.78 6.25
CA CYS A 184 9.30 -2.44 4.98
C CYS A 184 7.99 -3.23 5.01
N VAL A 185 7.52 -3.70 6.18
CA VAL A 185 6.21 -4.35 6.35
C VAL A 185 5.10 -3.46 5.81
N VAL A 186 5.17 -2.17 6.14
CA VAL A 186 4.13 -1.22 5.78
C VAL A 186 4.06 -1.03 4.27
N MET A 187 5.21 -0.76 3.66
CA MET A 187 5.33 -0.65 2.20
C MET A 187 4.87 -1.93 1.48
N LEU A 188 5.25 -3.11 1.98
CA LEU A 188 4.89 -4.38 1.35
C LEU A 188 3.38 -4.66 1.38
N VAL A 189 2.71 -4.32 2.49
CA VAL A 189 1.24 -4.40 2.56
C VAL A 189 0.62 -3.47 1.53
N ASP A 190 1.04 -2.20 1.46
CA ASP A 190 0.47 -1.23 0.53
C ASP A 190 0.69 -1.64 -0.95
N LEU A 191 1.88 -2.16 -1.27
CA LEU A 191 2.18 -2.72 -2.59
C LEU A 191 1.36 -3.96 -2.91
N MET A 192 1.09 -4.83 -1.94
CA MET A 192 0.22 -5.99 -2.11
C MET A 192 -1.22 -5.55 -2.40
N VAL A 193 -1.76 -4.59 -1.63
CA VAL A 193 -3.09 -4.02 -1.88
C VAL A 193 -3.16 -3.40 -3.28
N THR A 194 -2.16 -2.61 -3.64
CA THR A 194 -2.09 -1.97 -4.95
C THR A 194 -1.98 -2.99 -6.08
N LEU A 195 -1.20 -4.07 -5.92
CA LEU A 195 -1.10 -5.15 -6.91
C LEU A 195 -2.47 -5.81 -7.16
N ILE A 196 -3.21 -6.08 -6.09
CA ILE A 196 -4.54 -6.68 -6.17
C ILE A 196 -5.52 -5.74 -6.88
N MET A 197 -5.49 -4.44 -6.54
CA MET A 197 -6.30 -3.43 -7.24
C MET A 197 -5.93 -3.30 -8.72
N TRP A 198 -4.63 -3.26 -9.01
CA TRP A 198 -4.11 -3.17 -10.38
C TRP A 198 -4.52 -4.39 -11.21
N HIS A 199 -4.58 -5.57 -10.60
CA HIS A 199 -5.11 -6.77 -11.25
C HIS A 199 -6.60 -6.63 -11.58
N ALA A 200 -7.40 -6.08 -10.66
CA ALA A 200 -8.82 -5.80 -10.91
C ALA A 200 -9.02 -4.82 -12.09
N ALA A 201 -8.23 -3.74 -12.13
CA ALA A 201 -8.23 -2.79 -13.24
C ALA A 201 -7.87 -3.47 -14.58
N PHE A 202 -6.86 -4.34 -14.56
CA PHE A 202 -6.47 -5.12 -15.73
C PHE A 202 -7.60 -6.04 -16.24
N GLN A 203 -8.36 -6.65 -15.33
CA GLN A 203 -9.50 -7.49 -15.72
C GLN A 203 -10.59 -6.67 -16.42
N PHE A 204 -10.90 -5.46 -15.95
CA PHE A 204 -11.82 -4.56 -16.66
C PHE A 204 -11.29 -4.13 -18.02
N TYR A 205 -10.01 -3.75 -18.10
CA TYR A 205 -9.38 -3.38 -19.36
C TYR A 205 -9.46 -4.50 -20.41
N LEU A 206 -9.14 -5.73 -20.00
CA LEU A 206 -9.26 -6.91 -20.86
C LEU A 206 -10.69 -7.12 -21.35
N LEU A 207 -11.65 -7.07 -20.43
CA LEU A 207 -13.06 -7.27 -20.74
C LEU A 207 -13.56 -6.21 -21.72
N GLY A 208 -13.16 -4.94 -21.54
CA GLY A 208 -13.50 -3.85 -22.47
C GLY A 208 -13.02 -4.13 -23.89
N MET A 209 -11.77 -4.61 -24.04
CA MET A 209 -11.27 -5.02 -25.36
C MET A 209 -12.04 -6.19 -25.95
N GLN A 210 -12.39 -7.21 -25.15
CA GLN A 210 -13.10 -8.39 -25.63
C GLN A 210 -14.51 -8.03 -26.09
N ILE A 211 -15.23 -7.18 -25.34
CA ILE A 211 -16.59 -6.74 -25.65
C ILE A 211 -16.65 -5.98 -26.99
N ARG A 212 -15.63 -5.19 -27.32
CA ARG A 212 -15.58 -4.46 -28.58
C ARG A 212 -15.77 -5.35 -29.82
N PHE A 213 -15.33 -6.60 -29.75
CA PHE A 213 -15.41 -7.57 -30.86
C PHE A 213 -16.55 -8.58 -30.71
N VAL A 214 -17.45 -8.38 -29.74
CA VAL A 214 -18.59 -9.28 -29.55
C VAL A 214 -19.64 -9.03 -30.63
N ASP A 215 -20.06 -10.12 -31.27
CA ASP A 215 -21.05 -10.17 -32.35
C ASP A 215 -22.26 -11.05 -32.00
N THR A 216 -22.13 -11.91 -30.99
CA THR A 216 -23.08 -12.99 -30.67
C THR A 216 -23.68 -12.82 -29.28
N ALA A 217 -24.96 -13.17 -29.12
CA ALA A 217 -25.69 -13.10 -27.86
C ALA A 217 -25.03 -13.94 -26.74
N GLU A 218 -24.46 -15.10 -27.06
CA GLU A 218 -23.76 -15.98 -26.11
C GLU A 218 -22.48 -15.35 -25.57
N LYS A 219 -21.65 -14.79 -26.47
CA LYS A 219 -20.43 -14.06 -26.12
C LYS A 219 -20.75 -12.81 -25.28
N LEU A 220 -21.86 -12.13 -25.57
CA LEU A 220 -22.34 -11.02 -24.76
C LEU A 220 -22.74 -11.50 -23.35
N ARG A 221 -23.46 -12.61 -23.24
CA ARG A 221 -23.84 -13.20 -21.94
C ARG A 221 -22.60 -13.58 -21.13
N ALA A 222 -21.60 -14.19 -21.75
CA ALA A 222 -20.33 -14.52 -21.10
C ALA A 222 -19.61 -13.25 -20.59
N SER A 223 -19.58 -12.19 -21.40
CA SER A 223 -18.98 -10.90 -21.02
C SER A 223 -19.72 -10.24 -19.85
N ILE A 224 -21.06 -10.34 -19.79
CA ILE A 224 -21.86 -9.85 -18.66
C ILE A 224 -21.53 -10.62 -17.38
N THR A 225 -21.39 -11.94 -17.48
CA THR A 225 -21.00 -12.78 -16.34
C THR A 225 -19.59 -12.43 -15.86
N GLU A 226 -18.63 -12.24 -16.77
CA GLU A 226 -17.28 -11.81 -16.42
C GLU A 226 -17.27 -10.43 -15.75
N TYR A 227 -18.02 -9.46 -16.28
CA TYR A 227 -18.19 -8.13 -15.65
C TYR A 227 -18.68 -8.24 -14.20
N GLN A 228 -19.69 -9.08 -13.95
CA GLN A 228 -20.24 -9.29 -12.61
C GLN A 228 -19.25 -9.96 -11.66
N ASN A 229 -18.45 -10.89 -12.16
CA ASN A 229 -17.39 -11.54 -11.38
C ASN A 229 -16.32 -10.52 -10.98
N ILE A 230 -15.90 -9.63 -11.89
CA ILE A 230 -14.92 -8.58 -11.59
C ILE A 230 -15.49 -7.59 -10.55
N ILE A 231 -16.77 -7.19 -10.65
CA ILE A 231 -17.41 -6.35 -9.62
C ILE A 231 -17.44 -7.06 -8.27
N SER A 232 -17.72 -8.36 -8.24
CA SER A 232 -17.72 -9.15 -7.00
C SER A 232 -16.31 -9.17 -6.38
N TYR A 233 -15.28 -9.35 -7.21
CA TYR A 233 -13.87 -9.29 -6.82
C TYR A 233 -13.52 -7.92 -6.23
N VAL A 234 -13.86 -6.81 -6.90
CA VAL A 234 -13.62 -5.45 -6.39
C VAL A 234 -14.36 -5.19 -5.07
N ARG A 235 -15.57 -5.73 -4.90
CA ARG A 235 -16.30 -5.63 -3.63
C ARG A 235 -15.58 -6.38 -2.50
N GLU A 236 -14.98 -7.53 -2.79
CA GLU A 236 -14.17 -8.28 -1.85
C GLU A 236 -12.88 -7.53 -1.49
N ILE A 237 -12.18 -6.94 -2.48
CA ILE A 237 -11.04 -6.03 -2.26
C ILE A 237 -11.45 -4.89 -1.33
N ASN A 238 -12.53 -4.19 -1.63
CA ASN A 238 -13.00 -3.06 -0.84
C ASN A 238 -13.31 -3.48 0.60
N ARG A 239 -13.97 -4.64 0.80
CA ARG A 239 -14.27 -5.16 2.15
C ARG A 239 -13.02 -5.47 2.96
N ILE A 240 -11.96 -5.98 2.33
CA ILE A 240 -10.73 -6.43 3.00
C ILE A 240 -9.75 -5.28 3.19
N PHE A 241 -9.66 -4.33 2.25
CA PHE A 241 -8.61 -3.33 2.27
C PHE A 241 -9.08 -1.92 2.60
N ASN A 242 -10.39 -1.67 2.74
CA ASN A 242 -10.91 -0.34 3.11
C ASN A 242 -10.28 0.23 4.40
N ILE A 243 -10.10 -0.59 5.44
CA ILE A 243 -9.50 -0.16 6.71
C ILE A 243 -7.99 0.11 6.53
N ILE A 244 -7.30 -0.70 5.73
CA ILE A 244 -5.88 -0.50 5.44
C ILE A 244 -5.68 0.83 4.71
N ILE A 245 -6.48 1.12 3.68
CA ILE A 245 -6.40 2.39 2.94
C ILE A 245 -6.72 3.57 3.86
N PHE A 246 -7.77 3.47 4.68
CA PHE A 246 -8.14 4.51 5.63
C PHE A 246 -7.00 4.80 6.63
N LYS A 247 -6.41 3.75 7.20
CA LYS A 247 -5.23 3.86 8.08
C LYS A 247 -4.07 4.54 7.37
N THR A 248 -3.73 4.13 6.14
CA THR A 248 -2.63 4.78 5.39
C THR A 248 -2.89 6.27 5.21
N ALA A 249 -4.11 6.67 4.84
CA ALA A 249 -4.45 8.09 4.71
C ALA A 249 -4.29 8.86 6.03
N MET A 250 -4.74 8.30 7.15
CA MET A 250 -4.57 8.92 8.47
C MET A 250 -3.10 9.08 8.86
N VAL A 251 -2.28 8.05 8.67
CA VAL A 251 -0.84 8.12 8.95
C VAL A 251 -0.16 9.17 8.07
N THR A 252 -0.47 9.20 6.75
CA THR A 252 0.09 10.23 5.87
C THR A 252 -0.26 11.65 6.29
N PHE A 253 -1.47 11.86 6.80
CA PHE A 253 -1.91 13.16 7.28
C PHE A 253 -1.16 13.57 8.56
N ILE A 254 -1.02 12.64 9.51
CA ILE A 254 -0.26 12.85 10.75
C ILE A 254 1.21 13.15 10.44
N ASP A 255 1.85 12.36 9.58
CA ASP A 255 3.25 12.56 9.18
C ASP A 255 3.47 13.94 8.54
N ALA A 256 2.61 14.31 7.59
CA ALA A 256 2.70 15.60 6.92
C ALA A 256 2.48 16.77 7.89
N MET A 257 1.55 16.62 8.83
CA MET A 257 1.27 17.61 9.87
C MET A 257 2.47 17.77 10.81
N ILE A 258 3.07 16.68 11.27
CA ILE A 258 4.23 16.72 12.17
C ILE A 258 5.44 17.34 11.45
N PHE A 259 5.72 16.93 10.21
CA PHE A 259 6.77 17.55 9.40
C PHE A 259 6.56 19.07 9.29
N SER A 260 5.33 19.51 9.04
CA SER A 260 4.99 20.92 8.94
C SER A 260 5.28 21.71 10.24
N LEU A 261 4.98 21.11 11.40
CA LEU A 261 5.26 21.69 12.72
C LEU A 261 6.76 21.76 13.02
N LEU A 262 7.51 20.69 12.70
CA LEU A 262 8.95 20.64 12.89
C LEU A 262 9.68 21.71 12.05
N VAL A 263 9.21 21.97 10.83
CA VAL A 263 9.75 23.03 9.97
C VAL A 263 9.50 24.42 10.55
N LEU A 264 8.32 24.68 11.12
CA LEU A 264 7.96 25.99 11.69
C LEU A 264 8.69 26.31 12.98
N ASN A 265 8.93 25.29 13.82
CA ASN A 265 9.50 25.51 15.15
C ASN A 265 10.96 26.01 15.11
N ASN A 266 11.60 26.11 13.93
CA ASN A 266 12.90 26.76 13.66
C ASN A 266 14.06 26.42 14.62
N THR A 267 13.90 25.41 15.45
CA THR A 267 14.76 25.09 16.60
C THR A 267 15.92 24.19 16.17
N GLU A 268 15.74 23.44 15.10
CA GLU A 268 16.79 22.60 14.51
C GLU A 268 17.52 23.35 13.40
N LYS A 269 18.73 23.81 13.72
CA LYS A 269 19.74 24.24 12.73
C LYS A 269 20.33 23.04 11.97
N ASN A 270 20.04 21.82 12.40
CA ASN A 270 20.53 20.59 11.81
C ASN A 270 19.76 20.26 10.52
N ILE A 271 20.40 20.51 9.38
CA ILE A 271 19.85 20.17 8.05
C ILE A 271 19.52 18.67 7.96
N VAL A 272 20.31 17.82 8.62
CA VAL A 272 20.15 16.36 8.61
C VAL A 272 18.77 15.94 9.12
N GLU A 273 18.31 16.49 10.24
CA GLU A 273 17.01 16.12 10.84
C GLU A 273 15.84 16.54 9.94
N ARG A 274 15.89 17.74 9.35
CA ARG A 274 14.87 18.20 8.38
C ARG A 274 14.77 17.27 7.17
N VAL A 275 15.91 16.77 6.68
CA VAL A 275 15.94 15.82 5.56
C VAL A 275 15.32 14.47 5.95
N LYS A 276 15.56 13.96 7.17
CA LYS A 276 14.92 12.71 7.67
C LYS A 276 13.40 12.80 7.58
N PHE A 277 12.80 13.83 8.19
CA PHE A 277 11.34 13.95 8.25
C PHE A 277 10.71 14.31 6.91
N PHE A 278 11.40 15.12 6.08
CA PHE A 278 10.95 15.39 4.72
C PHE A 278 10.85 14.11 3.89
N MET A 279 11.89 13.26 3.94
CA MET A 279 11.90 12.00 3.21
C MET A 279 10.84 11.03 3.72
N GLY A 280 10.65 10.92 5.04
CA GLY A 280 9.58 10.12 5.63
C GLY A 280 8.18 10.55 5.17
N SER A 281 7.87 11.85 5.22
CA SER A 281 6.59 12.37 4.70
C SER A 281 6.43 12.13 3.18
N PHE A 282 7.51 12.27 2.42
CA PHE A 282 7.51 12.03 0.98
C PHE A 282 7.23 10.56 0.63
N VAL A 283 7.81 9.61 1.40
CA VAL A 283 7.48 8.18 1.32
C VAL A 283 5.99 7.95 1.59
N SER A 284 5.48 8.48 2.70
CA SER A 284 4.07 8.37 3.08
C SER A 284 3.12 8.87 1.99
N ILE A 285 3.35 10.06 1.45
CA ILE A 285 2.54 10.65 0.37
C ILE A 285 2.59 9.76 -0.89
N THR A 286 3.77 9.27 -1.27
CA THR A 286 3.93 8.42 -2.45
C THR A 286 3.19 7.09 -2.29
N ARG A 287 3.21 6.49 -1.09
CA ARG A 287 2.45 5.27 -0.77
C ARG A 287 0.95 5.49 -0.97
N LEU A 288 0.41 6.57 -0.40
CA LEU A 288 -1.01 6.90 -0.54
C LEU A 288 -1.36 7.19 -2.01
N PHE A 289 -0.53 7.95 -2.71
CA PHE A 289 -0.75 8.30 -4.11
C PHE A 289 -0.84 7.06 -5.00
N ILE A 290 0.07 6.10 -4.84
CA ILE A 290 0.08 4.85 -5.61
C ILE A 290 -1.21 4.05 -5.36
N CYS A 291 -1.65 3.95 -4.11
CA CYS A 291 -2.90 3.30 -3.73
C CYS A 291 -4.12 4.00 -4.36
N CYS A 292 -4.21 5.34 -4.24
CA CYS A 292 -5.28 6.14 -4.81
C CYS A 292 -5.33 6.04 -6.34
N TYR A 293 -4.16 6.04 -6.97
CA TYR A 293 -4.02 5.92 -8.40
C TYR A 293 -4.49 4.54 -8.92
N ALA A 294 -4.19 3.45 -8.20
CA ALA A 294 -4.72 2.14 -8.54
C ALA A 294 -6.24 2.02 -8.37
N ALA A 295 -6.81 2.67 -7.34
CA ALA A 295 -8.26 2.72 -7.15
C ALA A 295 -8.98 3.51 -8.26
N GLU A 296 -8.39 4.62 -8.69
CA GLU A 296 -8.90 5.42 -9.81
C GLU A 296 -8.82 4.66 -11.13
N GLU A 297 -7.71 3.96 -11.39
CA GLU A 297 -7.57 3.11 -12.58
C GLU A 297 -8.66 2.03 -12.65
N ILE A 298 -9.09 1.44 -11.53
CA ILE A 298 -10.25 0.51 -11.53
C ILE A 298 -11.52 1.23 -12.02
N THR A 299 -11.76 2.44 -11.52
CA THR A 299 -12.95 3.22 -11.83
C THR A 299 -12.95 3.63 -13.32
N ASP A 300 -11.81 4.09 -13.82
CA ASP A 300 -11.63 4.50 -15.21
C ASP A 300 -11.79 3.32 -16.16
N GLN A 301 -11.15 2.18 -15.86
CA GLN A 301 -11.26 0.98 -16.70
C GLN A 301 -12.67 0.39 -16.67
N ALA A 302 -13.38 0.44 -15.53
CA ALA A 302 -14.78 0.04 -15.46
C ALA A 302 -15.69 0.97 -16.29
N TYR A 303 -15.40 2.28 -16.32
CA TYR A 303 -16.13 3.23 -17.15
C TYR A 303 -15.86 3.00 -18.64
N ASP A 304 -14.59 2.78 -19.04
CA ASP A 304 -14.23 2.53 -20.44
C ASP A 304 -14.92 1.29 -21.01
N VAL A 305 -15.15 0.24 -20.20
CA VAL A 305 -15.97 -0.92 -20.60
C VAL A 305 -17.34 -0.48 -21.14
N THR A 306 -17.97 0.50 -20.52
CA THR A 306 -19.26 1.08 -21.00
C THR A 306 -19.12 1.68 -22.39
N TRP A 307 -18.03 2.41 -22.62
CA TRP A 307 -17.76 3.04 -23.91
C TRP A 307 -17.46 2.01 -25.00
N GLN A 308 -16.72 0.96 -24.67
CA GLN A 308 -16.47 -0.17 -25.59
C GLN A 308 -17.77 -0.92 -25.93
N ILE A 309 -18.68 -1.08 -24.96
CA ILE A 309 -20.02 -1.65 -25.22
C ILE A 309 -20.80 -0.76 -26.19
N TYR A 310 -20.81 0.56 -25.98
CA TYR A 310 -21.55 1.50 -26.81
C TYR A 310 -21.07 1.51 -28.28
N THR A 311 -19.77 1.37 -28.50
CA THR A 311 -19.16 1.34 -29.84
C THR A 311 -19.17 -0.05 -30.49
N SER A 312 -19.57 -1.09 -29.76
CA SER A 312 -19.59 -2.46 -30.28
C SER A 312 -20.74 -2.71 -31.26
N PRO A 313 -20.58 -3.67 -32.20
CA PRO A 313 -21.65 -4.10 -33.10
C PRO A 313 -22.91 -4.61 -32.38
N CYS A 314 -22.79 -5.01 -31.11
CA CYS A 314 -23.89 -5.50 -30.28
C CYS A 314 -25.07 -4.52 -30.16
N MET A 315 -24.83 -3.21 -30.31
CA MET A 315 -25.87 -2.18 -30.26
C MET A 315 -26.88 -2.29 -31.42
N TYR A 316 -26.42 -2.80 -32.57
CA TYR A 316 -27.23 -3.02 -33.77
C TYR A 316 -27.73 -4.47 -33.91
N GLY A 317 -27.51 -5.29 -32.87
CA GLY A 317 -27.94 -6.68 -32.83
C GLY A 317 -29.45 -6.87 -32.69
N SER A 318 -29.88 -8.12 -32.52
CA SER A 318 -31.29 -8.47 -32.33
C SER A 318 -31.92 -7.77 -31.12
N ARG A 319 -33.26 -7.68 -31.07
CA ARG A 319 -33.99 -7.01 -29.98
C ARG A 319 -33.58 -7.49 -28.58
N ILE A 320 -33.31 -8.79 -28.43
CA ILE A 320 -32.90 -9.42 -27.16
C ILE A 320 -31.47 -9.00 -26.78
N VAL A 321 -30.55 -9.01 -27.75
CA VAL A 321 -29.16 -8.55 -27.55
C VAL A 321 -29.14 -7.09 -27.14
N ARG A 322 -29.91 -6.25 -27.86
CA ARG A 322 -30.01 -4.81 -27.57
C ARG A 322 -30.57 -4.52 -26.18
N GLN A 323 -31.59 -5.26 -25.73
CA GLN A 323 -32.11 -5.12 -24.36
C GLN A 323 -31.06 -5.47 -23.30
N ASN A 324 -30.31 -6.56 -23.50
CA ASN A 324 -29.24 -6.96 -22.58
C ASN A 324 -28.10 -5.93 -22.54
N VAL A 325 -27.75 -5.36 -23.69
CA VAL A 325 -26.76 -4.28 -23.77
C VAL A 325 -27.21 -3.05 -22.98
N TYR A 326 -28.47 -2.62 -23.13
CA TYR A 326 -28.99 -1.48 -22.34
C TYR A 326 -28.94 -1.73 -20.84
N MET A 327 -29.29 -2.94 -20.37
CA MET A 327 -29.18 -3.30 -18.96
C MET A 327 -27.73 -3.31 -18.48
N LEU A 328 -26.79 -3.77 -19.32
CA LEU A 328 -25.37 -3.76 -19.02
C LEU A 328 -24.85 -2.33 -18.89
N ILE A 329 -25.15 -1.45 -19.87
CA ILE A 329 -24.77 -0.03 -19.82
C ILE A 329 -25.29 0.63 -18.54
N GLN A 330 -26.56 0.43 -18.18
CA GLN A 330 -27.11 0.98 -16.93
C GLN A 330 -26.38 0.48 -15.68
N ARG A 331 -25.87 -0.75 -15.68
CA ARG A 331 -25.08 -1.30 -14.58
C ARG A 331 -23.64 -0.77 -14.58
N CYS A 332 -23.03 -0.59 -15.74
CA CYS A 332 -21.68 -0.04 -15.86
C CYS A 332 -21.62 1.45 -15.53
N LEU A 333 -22.72 2.18 -15.73
CA LEU A 333 -22.86 3.57 -15.30
C LEU A 333 -22.90 3.75 -13.77
N LYS A 334 -23.07 2.67 -12.99
CA LYS A 334 -22.88 2.74 -11.54
C LYS A 334 -21.38 2.71 -11.25
N PRO A 335 -20.81 3.77 -10.67
CA PRO A 335 -19.36 3.90 -10.53
C PRO A 335 -18.81 2.78 -9.64
N VAL A 336 -17.84 2.03 -10.14
CA VAL A 336 -17.14 0.98 -9.40
C VAL A 336 -16.04 1.64 -8.58
N VAL A 337 -16.41 2.12 -7.39
CA VAL A 337 -15.51 2.87 -6.51
C VAL A 337 -15.02 2.01 -5.34
N ILE A 338 -13.78 2.28 -4.93
CA ILE A 338 -13.22 1.80 -3.68
C ILE A 338 -13.44 2.87 -2.61
N ASN A 339 -13.90 2.44 -1.44
CA ASN A 339 -14.21 3.32 -0.33
C ASN A 339 -13.20 3.07 0.80
N ALA A 340 -12.80 4.11 1.53
CA ALA A 340 -11.93 3.94 2.69
C ALA A 340 -12.75 4.18 3.97
N GLY A 341 -13.12 3.07 4.61
CA GLY A 341 -14.02 3.06 5.76
C GLY A 341 -15.42 3.59 5.43
N ARG A 342 -16.07 4.21 6.42
CA ARG A 342 -17.35 4.93 6.25
C ARG A 342 -17.16 6.43 5.96
N PHE A 343 -15.93 6.93 6.07
CA PHE A 343 -15.63 8.36 6.08
C PHE A 343 -15.17 8.89 4.73
N ILE A 344 -14.45 8.08 3.96
CA ILE A 344 -13.94 8.47 2.64
C ILE A 344 -14.80 7.74 1.59
N PRO A 345 -15.74 8.44 0.94
CA PRO A 345 -16.70 7.81 0.04
C PRO A 345 -16.06 7.34 -1.28
N VAL A 346 -14.99 8.01 -1.73
CA VAL A 346 -14.26 7.66 -2.95
C VAL A 346 -12.77 7.84 -2.73
N VAL A 347 -12.01 6.75 -2.90
CA VAL A 347 -10.55 6.78 -2.91
C VAL A 347 -10.11 7.08 -4.34
N SER A 348 -9.57 8.27 -4.58
CA SER A 348 -9.09 8.74 -5.88
C SER A 348 -7.85 9.62 -5.74
N VAL A 349 -7.17 9.94 -6.84
CA VAL A 349 -6.08 10.92 -6.86
C VAL A 349 -6.58 12.29 -6.41
N GLN A 350 -7.84 12.65 -6.70
CA GLN A 350 -8.45 13.87 -6.18
C GLN A 350 -8.53 13.87 -4.64
N PHE A 351 -8.84 12.74 -4.01
CA PHE A 351 -8.79 12.62 -2.55
C PHE A 351 -7.37 12.86 -2.01
N CYS A 352 -6.35 12.25 -2.64
CA CYS A 352 -4.95 12.48 -2.29
C CYS A 352 -4.56 13.97 -2.43
N GLY A 353 -4.95 14.60 -3.55
CA GLY A 353 -4.73 16.04 -3.78
C GLY A 353 -5.42 16.93 -2.75
N ASN A 354 -6.65 16.61 -2.34
CA ASN A 354 -7.37 17.33 -1.29
C ASN A 354 -6.69 17.18 0.08
N LEU A 355 -6.17 15.98 0.40
CA LEU A 355 -5.42 15.75 1.63
C LEU A 355 -4.14 16.59 1.65
N LEU A 356 -3.38 16.61 0.54
CA LEU A 356 -2.19 17.45 0.39
C LEU A 356 -2.53 18.94 0.51
N TYR A 357 -3.59 19.39 -0.15
CA TYR A 357 -4.08 20.77 -0.03
C TYR A 357 -4.42 21.12 1.43
N PHE A 358 -5.10 20.23 2.15
CA PHE A 358 -5.44 20.44 3.55
C PHE A 358 -4.18 20.52 4.43
N THR A 359 -3.18 19.65 4.20
CA THR A 359 -1.89 19.72 4.93
C THR A 359 -1.14 21.03 4.65
N PHE A 360 -1.13 21.50 3.40
CA PHE A 360 -0.47 22.76 3.03
C PHE A 360 -1.22 23.97 3.61
N SER A 361 -2.55 23.97 3.56
CA SER A 361 -3.39 25.00 4.16
C SER A 361 -3.15 25.08 5.68
N PHE A 362 -3.10 23.93 6.35
CA PHE A 362 -2.76 23.85 7.78
C PHE A 362 -1.37 24.41 8.08
N PHE A 363 -0.35 24.02 7.30
CA PHE A 363 1.00 24.55 7.43
C PHE A 363 1.03 26.08 7.27
N MET A 364 0.38 26.63 6.25
CA MET A 364 0.31 28.07 6.03
C MET A 364 -0.44 28.79 7.14
N GLY A 365 -1.53 28.20 7.65
CA GLY A 365 -2.26 28.73 8.80
C GLY A 365 -1.39 28.79 10.05
N LEU A 366 -0.71 27.69 10.39
CA LEU A 366 0.24 27.67 11.51
C LEU A 366 1.37 28.68 11.33
N ARG A 367 1.91 28.83 10.12
CA ARG A 367 2.93 29.84 9.81
C ARG A 367 2.49 31.27 10.08
N THR A 368 1.20 31.58 9.99
CA THR A 368 0.72 32.93 10.32
C THR A 368 0.58 33.17 11.83
N LEU A 369 0.53 32.09 12.62
CA LEU A 369 0.36 32.14 14.08
C LEU A 369 1.69 32.18 14.85
N PHE A 370 2.78 31.68 14.24
CA PHE A 370 4.15 31.71 14.77
C PHE A 370 4.99 32.73 14.01
#